data_AF-A0A945A593-F1
#
_entry.id   AF-A0A945A593-F1
#
_cell.length_a   1.000
_cell.length_b   1.000
_cell.length_c   1.000
_cell.angle_alpha   90.00
_cell.angle_beta   90.00
_cell.angle_gamma   90.00
#
_symmetry.space_group_name_H-M   'P 1'
#
loop_
_entity.id
_entity.type
_entity.pdbx_description
1 polymer ?
#
loop_
_entity_poly.entity_id
_entity_poly.type
_entity_poly.pdbx_seq_one_letter_code
_entity_poly.pdbx_strand_id
1 'polypeptide(L)'
;VIYDVTSTPSSFAEANADVVTTFLKVTSEMNTMYAENPEPMYEAISIEAGMDMEGTKAILAVMAFMSAETQLSDQWMGKWLAGDLKRQALALEAAGKITALDDYDALVNTTYLAAAAK
;
A
#
# COMPACT_ATOMS: atom_id res chain seq x y z
N VAL A 1 -13.29 -2.01 3.52
CA VAL A 1 -11.98 -2.71 3.56
C VAL A 1 -11.06 -1.90 4.45
N ILE A 2 -10.24 -2.57 5.27
CA ILE A 2 -9.14 -1.96 6.01
C ILE A 2 -7.88 -2.22 5.19
N TYR A 3 -7.04 -1.22 5.01
CA TYR A 3 -5.87 -1.31 4.15
C TYR A 3 -4.76 -0.39 4.67
N ASP A 4 -3.53 -0.76 4.35
CA ASP A 4 -2.34 0.06 4.57
C ASP A 4 -1.86 0.64 3.24
N VAL A 5 -1.16 1.78 3.31
CA VAL A 5 -0.58 2.45 2.15
C VAL A 5 0.90 2.76 2.38
N THR A 6 1.70 2.65 1.34
CA THR A 6 3.02 3.28 1.29
C THR A 6 2.83 4.74 0.85
N SER A 7 3.31 5.67 1.64
CA SER A 7 3.28 7.11 1.31
C SER A 7 4.66 7.73 1.44
N THR A 8 4.89 8.82 0.70
CA THR A 8 6.16 9.56 0.71
C THR A 8 5.89 11.03 0.40
N PRO A 9 6.70 11.98 0.88
CA PRO A 9 6.62 13.36 0.44
C PRO A 9 6.83 13.47 -1.07
N SER A 10 6.02 14.28 -1.75
CA SER A 10 6.15 14.49 -3.21
C SER A 10 7.56 14.92 -3.61
N SER A 11 8.16 15.84 -2.83
CA SER A 11 9.53 16.32 -3.08
C SER A 11 10.58 15.22 -3.01
N PHE A 12 10.41 14.22 -2.14
CA PHE A 12 11.32 13.08 -2.06
C PHE A 12 11.15 12.17 -3.28
N ALA A 13 9.91 11.85 -3.67
CA ALA A 13 9.63 11.02 -4.82
C ALA A 13 10.13 11.64 -6.13
N GLU A 14 9.91 12.95 -6.31
CA GLU A 14 10.38 13.69 -7.48
C GLU A 14 11.92 13.73 -7.55
N ALA A 15 12.60 13.96 -6.42
CA ALA A 15 14.05 14.02 -6.37
C ALA A 15 14.74 12.64 -6.46
N ASN A 16 14.02 11.56 -6.12
CA ASN A 16 14.57 10.20 -6.00
C ASN A 16 13.65 9.18 -6.70
N ALA A 17 13.19 9.51 -7.91
CA ALA A 17 12.24 8.71 -8.67
C ALA A 17 12.71 7.26 -8.90
N ASP A 18 14.01 7.07 -9.11
CA ASP A 18 14.66 5.77 -9.28
C ASP A 18 14.61 4.94 -7.99
N VAL A 19 14.87 5.55 -6.83
CA VAL A 19 14.80 4.90 -5.52
C VAL A 19 13.36 4.47 -5.21
N VAL A 20 12.39 5.36 -5.42
CA VAL A 20 10.97 5.03 -5.20
C VAL A 20 10.49 3.92 -6.13
N THR A 21 10.84 3.99 -7.41
CA THR A 21 10.49 2.94 -8.38
C THR A 21 11.14 1.60 -8.00
N THR A 22 12.40 1.61 -7.59
CA THR A 22 13.11 0.40 -7.16
C THR A 22 12.49 -0.21 -5.90
N PHE A 23 12.14 0.63 -4.91
CA PHE A 23 11.44 0.18 -3.71
C PHE A 23 10.13 -0.52 -4.06
N LEU A 24 9.29 0.12 -4.89
CA LEU A 24 8.00 -0.44 -5.32
C LEU A 24 8.17 -1.73 -6.12
N LYS A 25 9.23 -1.84 -6.94
CA LYS A 25 9.56 -3.07 -7.67
C LYS A 25 9.84 -4.22 -6.71
N VAL A 26 10.74 -4.03 -5.75
CA VAL A 26 11.07 -5.05 -4.74
C VAL A 26 9.82 -5.45 -3.96
N THR A 27 9.00 -4.50 -3.53
CA THR A 27 7.74 -4.80 -2.84
C THR A 27 6.78 -5.61 -3.71
N SER A 28 6.64 -5.27 -4.99
CA SER A 28 5.76 -6.02 -5.91
C SER A 28 6.27 -7.44 -6.17
N GLU A 29 7.59 -7.62 -6.29
CA GLU A 29 8.22 -8.93 -6.41
C GLU A 29 7.99 -9.77 -5.15
N MET A 30 8.13 -9.18 -3.96
CA MET A 30 7.83 -9.84 -2.69
C MET A 30 6.35 -10.23 -2.57
N ASN A 31 5.41 -9.37 -2.96
CA ASN A 31 3.99 -9.71 -2.97
C ASN A 31 3.69 -10.88 -3.91
N THR A 32 4.37 -10.92 -5.07
CA THR A 32 4.22 -12.01 -6.05
C THR A 32 4.72 -13.32 -5.46
N MET A 33 5.94 -13.33 -4.92
CA MET A 33 6.52 -14.50 -4.25
C MET A 33 5.66 -14.96 -3.06
N TYR A 34 5.10 -14.02 -2.29
CA TYR A 34 4.20 -14.34 -1.17
C TYR A 34 2.91 -15.01 -1.66
N ALA A 35 2.32 -14.51 -2.74
CA ALA A 35 1.11 -15.07 -3.32
C ALA A 35 1.34 -16.50 -3.88
N GLU A 36 2.54 -16.78 -4.38
CA GLU A 36 2.93 -18.11 -4.86
C GLU A 36 3.21 -19.08 -3.72
N ASN A 37 4.04 -18.68 -2.75
CA ASN A 37 4.37 -19.49 -1.59
C ASN A 37 4.87 -18.61 -0.41
N PRO A 38 4.04 -18.37 0.60
CA PRO A 38 4.42 -17.53 1.73
C PRO A 38 5.27 -18.24 2.79
N GLU A 39 5.35 -19.59 2.79
CA GLU A 39 6.05 -20.35 3.84
C GLU A 39 7.50 -19.91 4.10
N PRO A 40 8.34 -19.66 3.07
CA PRO A 40 9.71 -19.21 3.27
C PRO A 40 9.83 -17.82 3.91
N MET A 41 8.75 -17.03 3.92
CA MET A 41 8.78 -15.65 4.43
C MET A 41 8.35 -15.55 5.90
N TYR A 42 7.64 -16.55 6.43
CA TYR A 42 7.03 -16.45 7.75
C TYR A 42 8.04 -16.26 8.88
N GLU A 43 9.21 -16.88 8.82
CA GLU A 43 10.24 -16.73 9.84
C GLU A 43 10.72 -15.28 9.92
N ALA A 44 11.13 -14.69 8.80
CA ALA A 44 11.56 -13.30 8.74
C ALA A 44 10.44 -12.34 9.17
N ILE A 45 9.21 -12.55 8.70
CA ILE A 45 8.06 -11.72 9.09
C ILE A 45 7.81 -11.82 10.59
N SER A 46 7.89 -13.01 11.19
CA SER A 46 7.65 -13.19 12.62
C SER A 46 8.67 -12.43 13.48
N ILE A 47 9.95 -12.45 13.07
CA ILE A 47 11.04 -11.71 13.75
C ILE A 47 10.80 -10.21 13.65
N GLU A 48 10.57 -9.68 12.45
CA GLU A 48 10.41 -8.23 12.23
C GLU A 48 9.12 -7.68 12.86
N ALA A 49 8.06 -8.49 12.91
CA ALA A 49 6.81 -8.14 13.58
C ALA A 49 6.88 -8.32 15.11
N GLY A 50 7.92 -8.97 15.64
CA GLY A 50 8.03 -9.31 17.06
C GLY A 50 6.95 -10.28 17.54
N MET A 51 6.53 -11.20 16.66
CA MET A 51 5.44 -12.15 16.86
C MET A 51 5.95 -13.59 16.91
N ASP A 52 5.22 -14.48 17.59
CA ASP A 52 5.42 -15.92 17.41
C ASP A 52 4.88 -16.40 16.05
N MET A 53 5.30 -17.61 15.65
CA MET A 53 4.95 -18.19 14.36
C MET A 53 3.44 -18.46 14.21
N GLU A 54 2.77 -18.85 15.29
CA GLU A 54 1.33 -19.16 15.26
C GLU A 54 0.52 -17.89 15.00
N GLY A 55 0.79 -16.84 15.78
CA GLY A 55 0.19 -15.52 15.62
C GLY A 55 0.51 -14.89 14.27
N THR A 56 1.75 -15.03 13.79
CA THR A 56 2.18 -14.54 12.46
C THR A 56 1.32 -15.17 11.36
N LYS A 57 1.23 -16.50 11.33
CA LYS A 57 0.40 -17.21 10.33
C LYS A 57 -1.09 -16.85 10.47
N ALA A 58 -1.59 -16.69 11.69
CA ALA A 58 -2.99 -16.33 11.94
C ALA A 58 -3.35 -14.94 11.39
N ILE A 59 -2.51 -13.92 11.62
CA ILE A 59 -2.73 -12.57 11.08
C ILE A 59 -2.57 -12.57 9.57
N LEU A 60 -1.51 -13.19 9.06
CA LEU A 60 -1.22 -13.24 7.63
C LEU A 60 -2.30 -14.00 6.83
N ALA A 61 -3.00 -14.96 7.43
CA ALA A 61 -4.13 -15.66 6.82
C ALA A 61 -5.35 -14.76 6.56
N VAL A 62 -5.48 -13.63 7.24
CA VAL A 62 -6.55 -12.65 7.02
C VAL A 62 -6.08 -11.39 6.27
N MET A 63 -4.80 -11.31 5.93
CA MET A 63 -4.23 -10.24 5.11
C MET A 63 -4.17 -10.66 3.64
N ALA A 64 -4.17 -9.66 2.76
CA ALA A 64 -3.97 -9.86 1.32
C ALA A 64 -2.95 -8.85 0.81
N PHE A 65 -1.95 -9.35 0.08
CA PHE A 65 -0.95 -8.51 -0.59
C PHE A 65 -1.27 -8.47 -2.08
N MET A 66 -1.64 -7.29 -2.57
CA MET A 66 -2.13 -7.13 -3.94
C MET A 66 -1.00 -7.14 -4.96
N SER A 67 -1.25 -7.73 -6.13
CA SER A 67 -0.40 -7.55 -7.31
C SER A 67 -0.39 -6.09 -7.77
N ALA A 68 0.67 -5.66 -8.47
CA ALA A 68 0.74 -4.31 -9.01
C ALA A 68 -0.43 -4.01 -9.97
N GLU A 69 -0.86 -4.98 -10.78
CA GLU A 69 -2.04 -4.84 -11.65
C GLU A 69 -3.31 -4.51 -10.85
N THR A 70 -3.58 -5.27 -9.79
CA THR A 70 -4.74 -5.03 -8.93
C THR A 70 -4.65 -3.65 -8.28
N GLN A 71 -3.48 -3.28 -7.77
CA GLN A 71 -3.25 -1.98 -7.14
C GLN A 71 -3.48 -0.81 -8.11
N LEU A 72 -3.06 -0.94 -9.37
CA LEU A 72 -3.19 0.08 -10.41
C LEU A 72 -4.61 0.20 -10.99
N SER A 73 -5.49 -0.77 -10.73
CA SER A 73 -6.85 -0.79 -11.26
C SER A 73 -7.73 0.34 -10.69
N ASP A 74 -8.83 0.63 -11.39
CA ASP A 74 -9.87 1.58 -10.91
C ASP A 74 -10.52 1.14 -9.59
N GLN A 75 -10.48 -0.15 -9.27
CA GLN A 75 -10.98 -0.67 -7.99
C GLN A 75 -10.05 -0.29 -6.82
N TRP A 76 -8.85 0.23 -7.11
CA TRP A 76 -7.86 0.68 -6.13
C TRP A 76 -7.32 2.07 -6.49
N MET A 77 -6.01 2.19 -6.78
CA MET A 77 -5.36 3.50 -6.93
C MET A 77 -5.74 4.22 -8.22
N GLY A 78 -6.29 3.52 -9.21
CA GLY A 78 -6.75 4.15 -10.45
C GLY A 78 -7.95 5.10 -10.24
N LYS A 79 -8.79 4.84 -9.23
CA LYS A 79 -9.98 5.68 -8.96
C LYS A 79 -10.53 5.58 -7.54
N TRP A 80 -10.68 4.36 -7.02
CA TRP A 80 -11.37 4.13 -5.75
C TRP A 80 -10.68 4.78 -4.55
N LEU A 81 -9.35 4.71 -4.46
CA LEU A 81 -8.58 5.12 -3.28
C LEU A 81 -8.76 6.61 -2.94
N ALA A 82 -8.71 7.50 -3.92
CA ALA A 82 -8.89 8.93 -3.68
C ALA A 82 -10.29 9.24 -3.12
N GLY A 83 -11.33 8.61 -3.67
CA GLY A 83 -12.69 8.71 -3.15
C GLY A 83 -12.84 8.14 -1.73
N ASP A 84 -12.10 7.08 -1.42
CA ASP A 84 -12.05 6.49 -0.09
C ASP A 84 -11.41 7.42 0.95
N LEU A 85 -10.26 7.98 0.61
CA LEU A 85 -9.55 8.96 1.45
C LEU A 85 -10.43 10.18 1.75
N LYS A 86 -11.13 10.71 0.74
CA LYS A 86 -12.10 11.80 0.94
C LYS A 86 -13.19 11.42 1.93
N ARG A 87 -13.78 10.23 1.79
CA ARG A 87 -14.85 9.77 2.68
C ARG A 87 -14.35 9.63 4.13
N GLN A 88 -13.15 9.08 4.32
CA GLN A 88 -12.54 8.96 5.64
C GLN A 88 -12.22 10.34 6.25
N ALA A 89 -11.70 11.26 5.45
CA ALA A 89 -11.41 12.62 5.89
C ALA A 89 -12.67 13.39 6.30
N LEU A 90 -13.77 13.27 5.56
CA LEU A 90 -15.07 13.85 5.92
C LEU A 90 -15.60 13.28 7.25
N ALA A 91 -15.40 11.99 7.52
CA ALA A 91 -15.76 11.41 8.80
C ALA A 91 -14.92 11.99 9.96
N LEU A 92 -13.62 12.20 9.73
CA LEU A 92 -12.73 12.85 10.71
C LEU A 92 -13.06 14.34 10.92
N GLU A 93 -13.45 15.05 9.87
CA GLU A 93 -13.92 16.43 9.94
C GLU A 93 -15.23 16.54 10.73
N ALA A 94 -16.21 15.66 10.47
CA ALA A 94 -17.44 15.59 11.25
C ALA A 94 -17.17 15.31 12.75
N ALA A 95 -16.08 14.62 13.07
CA ALA A 95 -15.60 14.41 14.43
C ALA A 95 -14.72 15.55 14.99
N GLY A 96 -14.55 16.65 14.25
CA GLY A 96 -13.77 17.83 14.62
C GLY A 96 -12.26 17.59 14.71
N LYS A 97 -11.73 16.60 13.97
CA LYS A 97 -10.31 16.21 14.04
C LYS A 97 -9.43 16.91 13.01
N ILE A 98 -9.95 17.11 11.79
CA ILE A 98 -9.25 17.74 10.67
C ILE A 98 -10.23 18.58 9.85
N THR A 99 -9.72 19.35 8.90
CA THR A 99 -10.50 19.89 7.78
C THR A 99 -10.24 19.01 6.55
N ALA A 100 -11.30 18.53 5.90
CA ALA A 100 -11.16 17.68 4.72
C ALA A 100 -10.77 18.52 3.49
N LEU A 101 -10.05 17.92 2.55
CA LEU A 101 -9.79 18.54 1.25
C LEU A 101 -11.02 18.40 0.33
N ASP A 102 -11.15 19.30 -0.64
CA ASP A 102 -12.16 19.19 -1.69
C ASP A 102 -11.88 18.02 -2.64
N ASP A 103 -10.60 17.73 -2.88
CA ASP A 103 -10.12 16.67 -3.78
C ASP A 103 -8.86 15.99 -3.22
N TYR A 104 -8.74 14.69 -3.50
CA TYR A 104 -7.66 13.80 -3.04
C TYR A 104 -6.92 13.12 -4.20
N ASP A 105 -7.34 13.32 -5.46
CA ASP A 105 -6.73 12.65 -6.62
C ASP A 105 -5.23 12.96 -6.73
N ALA A 106 -4.83 14.20 -6.45
CA ALA A 106 -3.42 14.62 -6.47
C ALA A 106 -2.53 13.91 -5.43
N LEU A 107 -3.11 13.24 -4.44
CA LEU A 107 -2.36 12.48 -3.42
C LEU A 107 -2.05 11.05 -3.86
N VAL A 108 -2.61 10.59 -4.98
CA VAL A 108 -2.42 9.23 -5.49
C VAL A 108 -1.60 9.28 -6.78
N ASN A 109 -0.30 8.99 -6.66
CA ASN A 109 0.61 8.94 -7.81
C ASN A 109 0.94 7.49 -8.20
N THR A 110 0.26 6.98 -9.23
CA THR A 110 0.44 5.61 -9.72
C THR A 110 1.64 5.44 -10.67
N THR A 111 2.28 6.54 -11.10
CA THR A 111 3.28 6.49 -12.18
C THR A 111 4.51 5.67 -11.80
N TYR A 112 4.97 5.74 -10.55
CA TYR A 112 6.13 4.99 -10.07
C TYR A 112 5.84 3.48 -9.99
N LEU A 113 4.67 3.07 -9.50
CA LEU A 113 4.29 1.65 -9.49
C LEU A 113 4.08 1.13 -10.92
N ALA A 114 3.48 1.92 -11.80
CA ALA A 114 3.33 1.57 -13.21
C ALA A 114 4.69 1.45 -13.93
N ALA A 115 5.71 2.20 -13.51
CA ALA A 115 7.07 2.04 -14.00
C ALA A 115 7.74 0.78 -13.43
N ALA A 116 7.51 0.47 -12.15
CA ALA A 116 8.05 -0.70 -11.47
C ALA A 116 7.47 -2.04 -11.97
N ALA A 117 6.23 -2.02 -12.46
CA ALA A 117 5.50 -3.20 -12.93
C ALA A 117 5.79 -3.60 -14.39
N LYS A 118 6.73 -2.93 -15.06
CA LYS A 118 7.20 -3.25 -16.41
C LYS A 118 8.44 -4.14 -16.36
#